data_AF-A0A0S2KJU7-F1
#
_entry.id   AF-A0A0S2KJU7-F1
#
_cell.length_a   1.000
_cell.length_b   1.000
_cell.length_c   1.000
_cell.angle_alpha   90.00
_cell.angle_beta   90.00
_cell.angle_gamma   90.00
#
_symmetry.space_group_name_H-M   'P 1'
#
loop_
_entity.id
_entity.type
_entity.pdbx_description
1 polymer ?
#
loop_
_entity_poly.entity_id
_entity_poly.type
_entity_poly.pdbx_seq_one_letter_code
_entity_poly.pdbx_strand_id
1 'polypeptide(L)'
;MNRQESNERTERKSLSSYLGEKDEVEEQPQAKAPSKETDCREVIASEPSEPTLHTENATVQRRISAKMRKKTLEAYKQAYLVPTKLSERKAVYLSRATQERADFIVRRLGDRRSNLSSFVENIVRLHLEEYGEDIEKWRRL
;
A
#
# COMPACT_ATOMS: atom_id res chain seq x y z
N MET A 1 -36.95 -36.98 5.25
CA MET A 1 -37.32 -35.76 4.50
C MET A 1 -36.22 -34.73 4.70
N ASN A 2 -35.50 -34.41 3.61
CA ASN A 2 -34.40 -33.44 3.56
C ASN A 2 -34.99 -32.02 3.52
N ARG A 3 -34.45 -31.07 4.29
CA ARG A 3 -34.60 -29.64 3.97
C ARG A 3 -33.37 -28.87 4.44
N GLN A 4 -32.63 -28.36 3.46
CA GLN A 4 -31.34 -27.68 3.55
C GLN A 4 -31.43 -26.41 4.40
N GLU A 5 -30.49 -26.26 5.36
CA GLU A 5 -30.20 -24.99 5.99
C GLU A 5 -29.50 -24.07 4.98
N SER A 6 -30.05 -22.88 4.80
CA SER A 6 -29.56 -21.89 3.86
C SER A 6 -28.29 -21.24 4.41
N ASN A 7 -27.18 -21.43 3.70
CA ASN A 7 -25.87 -20.88 4.02
C ASN A 7 -25.82 -19.40 3.57
N GLU A 8 -26.21 -18.47 4.45
CA GLU A 8 -26.05 -17.02 4.18
C GLU A 8 -24.60 -16.60 4.41
N ARG A 9 -23.73 -16.96 3.47
CA ARG A 9 -22.32 -16.57 3.46
C ARG A 9 -22.20 -15.18 2.84
N THR A 10 -22.35 -14.14 3.67
CA THR A 10 -22.13 -12.74 3.28
C THR A 10 -20.73 -12.58 2.67
N GLU A 11 -20.66 -12.24 1.38
CA GLU A 11 -19.39 -11.97 0.69
C GLU A 11 -18.71 -10.74 1.30
N ARG A 12 -17.72 -10.97 2.16
CA ARG A 12 -16.78 -9.93 2.60
C ARG A 12 -15.81 -9.65 1.45
N LYS A 13 -16.16 -8.69 0.58
CA LYS A 13 -15.21 -8.18 -0.42
C LYS A 13 -14.01 -7.55 0.30
N SER A 14 -12.83 -8.12 0.06
CA SER A 14 -11.56 -7.72 0.66
C SER A 14 -11.01 -6.47 -0.05
N LEU A 15 -10.35 -5.57 0.68
CA LEU A 15 -9.71 -4.35 0.15
C LEU A 15 -8.78 -4.61 -1.04
N SER A 16 -8.18 -5.81 -1.11
CA SER A 16 -7.33 -6.24 -2.23
C SER A 16 -8.04 -6.19 -3.59
N SER A 17 -9.36 -6.45 -3.65
CA SER A 17 -10.10 -6.39 -4.93
C SER A 17 -10.19 -4.98 -5.53
N TYR A 18 -10.00 -3.93 -4.72
CA TYR A 18 -10.02 -2.54 -5.16
C TYR A 18 -8.63 -1.95 -5.43
N LEU A 19 -7.58 -2.66 -5.00
CA LEU A 19 -6.19 -2.21 -5.11
C LEU A 19 -5.48 -2.73 -6.37
N GLY A 20 -6.07 -3.68 -7.11
CA GLY A 20 -5.58 -4.03 -8.44
C GLY A 20 -4.15 -4.58 -8.45
N GLU A 21 -3.79 -5.44 -7.50
CA GLU A 21 -2.60 -6.27 -7.64
C GLU A 21 -2.94 -7.40 -8.62
N LYS A 22 -2.57 -7.22 -9.89
CA LYS A 22 -2.41 -8.32 -10.84
C LYS A 22 -0.90 -8.58 -10.96
N ASP A 23 -0.44 -9.69 -10.42
CA ASP A 23 0.84 -10.26 -10.83
C ASP A 23 0.67 -10.78 -12.26
N GLU A 24 1.19 -10.03 -13.23
CA GLU A 24 1.29 -10.50 -14.62
C GLU A 24 2.57 -11.34 -14.73
N VAL A 25 2.39 -12.66 -14.63
CA VAL A 25 3.37 -13.64 -15.12
C VAL A 25 3.18 -13.73 -16.63
N GLU A 26 4.14 -13.21 -17.40
CA GLU A 26 4.21 -13.46 -18.84
C GLU A 26 5.42 -14.35 -19.14
N GLU A 27 5.13 -15.58 -19.54
CA GLU A 27 6.07 -16.60 -19.99
C GLU A 27 6.31 -16.49 -21.51
N GLN A 28 7.52 -16.83 -21.93
CA GLN A 28 8.17 -16.80 -23.25
C GLN A 28 7.37 -17.21 -24.50
N PRO A 29 7.98 -16.97 -25.70
CA PRO A 29 8.27 -18.14 -26.54
C PRO A 29 9.69 -18.20 -27.19
N GLN A 30 10.27 -19.41 -27.09
CA GLN A 30 11.18 -20.20 -27.97
C GLN A 30 12.06 -19.57 -29.06
N ALA A 31 13.37 -19.93 -29.06
CA ALA A 31 14.08 -20.57 -30.20
C ALA A 31 15.49 -21.13 -29.87
N LYS A 32 15.68 -22.44 -30.10
CA LYS A 32 16.83 -23.19 -30.70
C LYS A 32 18.28 -23.08 -30.14
N ALA A 33 18.78 -24.20 -29.60
CA ALA A 33 20.21 -24.52 -29.37
C ALA A 33 20.88 -25.14 -30.66
N PRO A 34 22.20 -25.49 -30.76
CA PRO A 34 23.22 -25.67 -29.70
C PRO A 34 24.72 -25.34 -30.02
N SER A 35 25.57 -25.43 -28.97
CA SER A 35 26.91 -26.08 -28.90
C SER A 35 28.27 -25.31 -28.99
N LYS A 36 29.22 -25.84 -28.18
CA LYS A 36 30.73 -25.84 -28.18
C LYS A 36 31.44 -24.87 -27.20
N GLU A 37 31.99 -25.38 -26.08
CA GLU A 37 33.41 -25.81 -25.84
C GLU A 37 34.40 -24.63 -25.95
N THR A 38 35.17 -24.19 -24.95
CA THR A 38 36.49 -24.70 -24.47
C THR A 38 37.02 -23.66 -23.44
N ASP A 39 37.50 -24.01 -22.24
CA ASP A 39 38.91 -24.33 -21.86
C ASP A 39 39.70 -23.14 -21.24
N CYS A 40 40.19 -23.38 -20.00
CA CYS A 40 41.39 -22.90 -19.26
C CYS A 40 41.89 -21.42 -19.40
N ARG A 41 42.53 -20.75 -18.43
CA ARG A 41 43.40 -21.16 -17.30
C ARG A 41 43.73 -19.95 -16.42
N GLU A 42 43.99 -20.23 -15.13
CA GLU A 42 44.89 -19.60 -14.12
C GLU A 42 45.39 -18.15 -14.29
N VAL A 43 45.46 -17.39 -13.18
CA VAL A 43 46.69 -17.10 -12.41
C VAL A 43 46.44 -16.12 -11.23
N ILE A 44 46.52 -16.68 -10.02
CA ILE A 44 47.26 -16.26 -8.79
C ILE A 44 47.03 -14.87 -8.13
N ALA A 45 46.40 -14.96 -6.94
CA ALA A 45 46.69 -14.37 -5.62
C ALA A 45 46.78 -12.85 -5.37
N SER A 46 45.94 -12.37 -4.44
CA SER A 46 46.35 -11.74 -3.15
C SER A 46 45.10 -11.54 -2.25
N GLU A 47 45.18 -12.02 -1.01
CA GLU A 47 44.18 -11.94 0.09
C GLU A 47 44.14 -10.54 0.75
N PRO A 48 43.34 -10.29 1.82
CA PRO A 48 41.97 -10.69 2.15
C PRO A 48 41.05 -9.44 2.28
N SER A 49 39.75 -9.57 2.08
CA SER A 49 38.80 -8.50 2.45
C SER A 49 37.61 -9.10 3.17
N GLU A 50 37.53 -8.74 4.44
CA GLU A 50 36.51 -9.09 5.42
C GLU A 50 35.10 -8.58 5.06
N PRO A 51 34.06 -9.02 5.80
CA PRO A 51 32.85 -9.59 5.23
C PRO A 51 31.74 -8.55 5.05
N THR A 52 31.11 -8.57 3.89
CA THR A 52 29.73 -8.09 3.77
C THR A 52 28.90 -9.20 3.17
N LEU A 53 28.56 -10.16 4.02
CA LEU A 53 27.29 -10.85 3.91
C LEU A 53 26.23 -9.75 3.91
N HIS A 54 25.81 -9.32 2.73
CA HIS A 54 24.49 -8.76 2.52
C HIS A 54 23.52 -9.90 2.81
N THR A 55 23.34 -10.18 4.10
CA THR A 55 22.27 -11.01 4.61
C THR A 55 21.00 -10.42 4.04
N GLU A 56 20.42 -11.23 3.17
CA GLU A 56 19.07 -11.17 2.65
C GLU A 56 18.21 -10.25 3.53
N ASN A 57 17.63 -9.22 2.91
CA ASN A 57 16.31 -8.78 3.31
C ASN A 57 15.34 -9.93 3.02
N ALA A 58 15.51 -11.05 3.73
CA ALA A 58 14.42 -11.89 4.13
C ALA A 58 13.46 -10.90 4.77
N THR A 59 12.37 -10.64 4.09
CA THR A 59 11.21 -9.98 4.65
C THR A 59 10.76 -10.88 5.78
N VAL A 60 11.42 -10.74 6.94
CA VAL A 60 10.95 -11.24 8.20
C VAL A 60 9.64 -10.52 8.35
N GLN A 61 8.57 -11.20 7.93
CA GLN A 61 7.21 -10.75 8.03
C GLN A 61 6.95 -10.71 9.53
N ARG A 62 7.46 -9.66 10.18
CA ARG A 62 7.41 -9.47 11.62
C ARG A 62 5.93 -9.47 11.93
N ARG A 63 5.49 -10.54 12.58
CA ARG A 63 4.09 -10.73 12.96
C ARG A 63 3.71 -9.55 13.83
N ILE A 64 3.03 -8.57 13.24
CA ILE A 64 2.53 -7.41 13.99
C ILE A 64 1.51 -7.97 14.98
N SER A 65 1.80 -7.80 16.27
CA SER A 65 0.91 -8.24 17.33
C SER A 65 -0.45 -7.54 17.22
N ALA A 66 -1.51 -8.15 17.74
CA ALA A 66 -2.83 -7.53 17.73
C ALA A 66 -2.82 -6.15 18.41
N LYS A 67 -2.03 -5.99 19.49
CA LYS A 67 -1.83 -4.72 20.20
C LYS A 67 -1.21 -3.66 19.30
N MET A 68 -0.19 -4.02 18.51
CA MET A 68 0.44 -3.11 17.56
C MET A 68 -0.50 -2.72 16.42
N ARG A 69 -1.26 -3.67 15.85
CA ARG A 69 -2.27 -3.36 14.82
C ARG A 69 -3.33 -2.39 15.32
N LYS A 70 -3.77 -2.55 16.57
CA LYS A 70 -4.71 -1.61 17.20
C LYS A 70 -4.07 -0.23 17.32
N LYS A 71 -2.83 -0.13 17.81
CA LYS A 71 -2.12 1.15 17.93
C LYS A 71 -1.95 1.85 16.58
N THR A 72 -1.56 1.14 15.52
CA THR A 72 -1.43 1.71 14.17
C THR A 72 -2.77 2.14 13.61
N LEU A 73 -3.84 1.38 13.87
CA LEU A 73 -5.20 1.76 13.49
C LEU A 73 -5.66 3.03 14.20
N GLU A 74 -5.43 3.15 15.52
CA GLU A 74 -5.79 4.36 16.26
C GLU A 74 -5.01 5.58 15.76
N ALA A 75 -3.72 5.44 15.46
CA ALA A 75 -2.93 6.51 14.87
C ALA A 75 -3.49 6.95 13.51
N TYR A 76 -3.88 5.98 12.66
CA TYR A 76 -4.54 6.27 11.38
C TYR A 76 -5.86 7.03 11.56
N LYS A 77 -6.71 6.57 12.49
CA LYS A 77 -7.98 7.24 12.80
C LYS A 77 -7.74 8.69 13.25
N GLN A 78 -6.77 8.89 14.12
CA GLN A 78 -6.43 10.21 14.66
C GLN A 78 -5.89 11.16 13.57
N ALA A 79 -5.13 10.66 12.61
CA ALA A 79 -4.58 11.48 11.53
C ALA A 79 -5.64 11.86 10.48
N TYR A 80 -6.47 10.89 10.06
CA TYR A 80 -7.28 11.03 8.85
C TYR A 80 -8.79 11.05 9.09
N LEU A 81 -9.28 10.40 10.14
CA LEU A 81 -10.73 10.17 10.34
C LEU A 81 -11.34 11.04 11.43
N VAL A 82 -10.58 11.99 11.99
CA VAL A 82 -11.09 12.99 12.93
C VAL A 82 -12.09 13.90 12.20
N PRO A 83 -13.31 14.06 12.73
CA PRO A 83 -14.30 14.97 12.16
C PRO A 83 -13.81 16.43 12.20
N THR A 84 -13.56 16.98 11.02
CA THR A 84 -13.10 18.37 10.85
C THR A 84 -14.29 19.27 10.55
N LYS A 85 -14.40 20.40 11.26
CA LYS A 85 -15.43 21.40 10.99
C LYS A 85 -15.00 22.22 9.77
N LEU A 86 -15.68 22.00 8.65
CA LEU A 86 -15.44 22.75 7.42
C LEU A 86 -16.34 24.00 7.40
N SER A 87 -15.77 25.17 7.68
CA SER A 87 -16.35 26.49 7.34
C SER A 87 -15.96 26.87 5.91
N GLU A 88 -16.79 27.64 5.21
CA GLU A 88 -16.48 28.15 3.86
C GLU A 88 -16.14 27.05 2.82
N ARG A 89 -17.03 26.07 2.72
CA ARG A 89 -16.78 24.86 1.92
C ARG A 89 -16.72 25.16 0.42
N LYS A 90 -15.75 24.55 -0.25
CA LYS A 90 -15.68 24.45 -1.71
C LYS A 90 -15.84 23.00 -2.15
N ALA A 91 -16.53 22.80 -3.28
CA ALA A 91 -16.68 21.47 -3.86
C ALA A 91 -15.39 21.05 -4.59
N VAL A 92 -15.03 19.77 -4.47
CA VAL A 92 -13.92 19.16 -5.20
C VAL A 92 -14.47 17.95 -5.96
N TYR A 93 -14.07 17.82 -7.23
CA TYR A 93 -14.44 16.67 -8.05
C TYR A 93 -13.43 15.55 -7.85
N LEU A 94 -13.93 14.35 -7.59
CA LEU A 94 -13.15 13.13 -7.51
C LEU A 94 -13.62 12.15 -8.59
N SER A 95 -12.72 11.33 -9.10
CA SER A 95 -13.14 10.20 -9.92
C SER A 95 -14.00 9.25 -9.09
N ARG A 96 -14.99 8.61 -9.73
CA ARG A 96 -15.90 7.67 -9.08
C ARG A 96 -15.14 6.59 -8.28
N ALA A 97 -14.12 5.99 -8.89
CA ALA A 97 -13.31 4.96 -8.25
C ALA A 97 -12.60 5.46 -6.97
N THR A 98 -12.12 6.70 -6.97
CA THR A 98 -11.47 7.30 -5.79
C THR A 98 -12.48 7.61 -4.71
N GLN A 99 -13.64 8.15 -5.09
CA GLN A 99 -14.73 8.42 -4.15
C GLN A 99 -15.19 7.14 -3.45
N GLU A 100 -15.41 6.05 -4.20
CA GLU A 100 -15.85 4.77 -3.63
C GLU A 100 -14.82 4.16 -2.66
N ARG A 101 -13.53 4.23 -3.00
CA ARG A 101 -12.45 3.76 -2.10
C ARG A 101 -12.37 4.59 -0.81
N ALA A 102 -12.42 5.91 -0.94
CA ALA A 102 -12.38 6.81 0.22
C ALA A 102 -13.62 6.64 1.11
N ASP A 103 -14.79 6.52 0.50
CA ASP A 103 -16.04 6.29 1.21
C ASP A 103 -16.05 4.94 1.95
N PHE A 104 -15.52 3.88 1.33
CA PHE A 104 -15.36 2.58 1.99
C PHE A 104 -14.51 2.69 3.26
N ILE A 105 -13.39 3.41 3.21
CA ILE A 105 -12.52 3.63 4.38
C ILE A 105 -13.30 4.34 5.49
N VAL A 106 -14.00 5.43 5.17
CA VAL A 106 -14.77 6.21 6.16
C VAL A 106 -15.88 5.38 6.78
N ARG A 107 -16.62 4.60 5.97
CA ARG A 107 -17.69 3.72 6.47
C ARG A 107 -17.18 2.56 7.32
N ARG A 108 -15.98 2.05 7.00
CA ARG A 108 -15.43 0.87 7.66
C ARG A 108 -14.65 1.19 8.93
N LEU A 109 -13.91 2.30 8.93
CA LEU A 109 -12.98 2.67 10.00
C LEU A 109 -13.39 3.93 10.75
N GLY A 110 -14.21 4.79 10.15
CA GLY A 110 -14.68 6.03 10.76
C GLY A 110 -15.71 5.81 11.87
N ASP A 111 -15.82 6.80 12.74
CA ASP A 111 -16.83 6.83 13.79
C ASP A 111 -18.10 7.54 13.28
N ARG A 112 -19.15 7.64 14.11
CA ARG A 112 -20.47 8.22 13.72
C ARG A 112 -20.41 9.62 13.11
N ARG A 113 -19.33 10.38 13.32
CA ARG A 113 -19.17 11.76 12.83
C ARG A 113 -18.15 11.89 11.69
N SER A 114 -17.43 10.82 11.35
CA SER A 114 -16.48 10.82 10.25
C SER A 114 -17.25 10.86 8.93
N ASN A 115 -16.82 11.71 8.01
CA ASN A 115 -17.42 11.83 6.69
C ASN A 115 -16.35 12.00 5.60
N LEU A 116 -16.74 11.73 4.36
CA LEU A 116 -15.83 11.79 3.22
C LEU A 116 -15.16 13.16 3.08
N SER A 117 -15.89 14.26 3.29
CA SER A 117 -15.34 15.61 3.20
C SER A 117 -14.26 15.84 4.25
N SER A 118 -14.48 15.46 5.51
CA SER A 118 -13.46 15.56 6.56
C SER A 118 -12.24 14.69 6.28
N PHE A 119 -12.44 13.50 5.71
CA PHE A 119 -11.34 12.59 5.36
C PHE A 119 -10.46 13.17 4.25
N VAL A 120 -11.07 13.68 3.19
CA VAL A 120 -10.35 14.32 2.09
C VAL A 120 -9.64 15.59 2.58
N GLU A 121 -10.30 16.41 3.39
CA GLU A 121 -9.68 17.60 3.99
C GLU A 121 -8.44 17.23 4.80
N ASN A 122 -8.53 16.21 5.65
CA ASN A 122 -7.40 15.81 6.50
C ASN A 122 -6.21 15.28 5.68
N ILE A 123 -6.47 14.57 4.59
CA ILE A 123 -5.41 14.14 3.65
C ILE A 123 -4.71 15.36 3.05
N VAL A 124 -5.48 16.30 2.51
CA VAL A 124 -4.93 17.50 1.86
C VAL A 124 -4.17 18.35 2.89
N ARG A 125 -4.73 18.54 4.09
CA ARG A 125 -4.09 19.28 5.17
C ARG A 125 -2.75 18.65 5.57
N LEU A 126 -2.71 17.34 5.77
CA LEU A 126 -1.47 16.65 6.14
C LEU A 126 -0.43 16.72 5.02
N HIS A 127 -0.86 16.58 3.76
CA HIS A 127 0.03 16.72 2.61
C HIS A 127 0.65 18.12 2.52
N LEU A 128 -0.14 19.16 2.77
CA LEU A 128 0.37 20.54 2.79
C LEU A 128 1.27 20.82 4.01
N GLU A 129 1.00 20.18 5.15
CA GLU A 129 1.84 20.28 6.35
C GLU A 129 3.20 19.59 6.14
N GLU A 130 3.21 18.44 5.47
CA GLU A 130 4.43 17.66 5.19
C GLU A 130 5.28 18.25 4.06
N TYR A 131 4.65 18.73 2.98
CA TYR A 131 5.36 19.17 1.76
C TYR A 131 5.30 20.68 1.50
N GLY A 132 4.66 21.47 2.36
CA GLY A 132 4.41 22.90 2.11
C GLY A 132 5.68 23.71 1.85
N GLU A 133 6.76 23.43 2.59
CA GLU A 133 8.06 24.10 2.38
C GLU A 133 8.68 23.73 1.03
N ASP A 134 8.61 22.46 0.65
CA ASP A 134 9.19 21.98 -0.60
C ASP A 134 8.40 22.46 -1.82
N ILE A 135 7.07 22.50 -1.71
CA ILE A 135 6.18 23.12 -2.71
C ILE A 135 6.59 24.59 -2.95
N GLU A 136 6.91 25.34 -1.88
CA GLU A 136 7.33 26.74 -2.01
C GLU A 136 8.74 26.88 -2.60
N LYS A 137 9.65 25.95 -2.32
CA LYS A 137 10.97 25.92 -2.98
C LYS A 137 10.82 25.66 -4.48
N TRP A 138 9.98 24.68 -4.88
CA TRP A 138 9.75 24.35 -6.28
C TRP A 138 9.05 25.45 -7.05
N ARG A 139 8.25 26.30 -6.39
CA ARG A 139 7.63 27.49 -7.02
C ARG A 139 8.67 28.49 -7.54
N ARG A 140 9.87 28.54 -6.94
CA ARG A 140 10.91 29.53 -7.24
C ARG A 140 11.93 29.07 -8.29
N LEU A 141 11.79 27.84 -8.77
CA LEU A 141 12.55 27.28 -9.90
C LEU A 141 11.91 27.73 -11.22
#